data_AF-A0A426SP85-F1
#
_entry.id   AF-A0A426SP85-F1
#
_cell.length_a   1.000
_cell.length_b   1.000
_cell.length_c   1.000
_cell.angle_alpha   90.00
_cell.angle_beta   90.00
_cell.angle_gamma   90.00
#
_symmetry.space_group_name_H-M   'P 1'
#
loop_
_entity.id
_entity.type
_entity.pdbx_description
1 polymer ?
#
loop_
_entity_poly.entity_id
_entity_poly.type
_entity_poly.pdbx_seq_one_letter_code
_entity_poly.pdbx_strand_id
1 'polypeptide(L)'
;MRQSPDPEGEARRALLDAGGADLPRMPWQHSSAPAEDALLLRHALHRAGGRAGSDRTDELRAALRLLDAARSDLDTLETALLLSARAEGMTWTEIAEDLGLRSAQAAQQRSRRLEERRA
;
A
#
# COMPACT_ATOMS: atom_id res chain seq x y z
N MET A 1 6.73 12.02 -28.85
CA MET A 1 6.13 12.21 -27.51
C MET A 1 7.13 11.65 -26.50
N ARG A 2 7.90 12.48 -25.79
CA ARG A 2 8.79 11.98 -24.72
C ARG A 2 7.89 11.59 -23.55
N GLN A 3 7.96 10.32 -23.11
CA GLN A 3 7.28 9.93 -21.87
C GLN A 3 7.83 10.83 -20.76
N SER A 4 6.93 11.47 -20.00
CA SER A 4 7.30 12.10 -18.74
C SER A 4 7.95 11.01 -17.85
N PRO A 5 9.00 11.33 -17.09
CA PRO A 5 9.55 10.35 -16.14
C PRO A 5 8.43 9.90 -15.19
N ASP A 6 8.29 8.59 -15.01
CA ASP A 6 7.40 7.99 -14.01
C ASP A 6 8.16 7.97 -12.67
N PRO A 7 7.95 8.97 -11.79
CA PRO A 7 8.74 9.09 -10.57
C PRO A 7 8.49 7.93 -9.60
N GLU A 8 7.30 7.32 -9.65
CA GLU A 8 6.95 6.16 -8.83
C GLU A 8 7.65 4.90 -9.38
N GLY A 9 7.62 4.69 -10.69
CA GLY A 9 8.34 3.60 -11.33
C GLY A 9 9.86 3.66 -11.10
N GLU A 10 10.44 4.86 -11.14
CA GLU A 10 11.85 5.09 -10.79
C GLU A 10 12.14 4.81 -9.30
N ALA A 11 11.27 5.28 -8.39
CA ALA A 11 11.41 5.03 -6.96
C ALA A 11 11.29 3.53 -6.63
N ARG A 12 10.34 2.83 -7.24
CA ARG A 12 10.16 1.38 -7.10
C ARG A 12 11.40 0.64 -7.56
N ARG A 13 11.94 1.01 -8.72
CA ARG A 13 13.18 0.42 -9.24
C ARG A 13 14.35 0.63 -8.29
N ALA A 14 14.53 1.85 -7.78
CA ALA A 14 15.60 2.14 -6.82
C ALA A 14 15.52 1.27 -5.55
N LEU A 15 14.32 1.02 -5.01
CA LEU A 15 14.15 0.16 -3.84
C LEU A 15 14.32 -1.33 -4.17
N LEU A 16 13.90 -1.77 -5.35
CA LEU A 16 14.14 -3.13 -5.84
C LEU A 16 15.65 -3.39 -5.97
N ASP A 17 16.38 -2.45 -6.59
CA ASP A 17 17.85 -2.52 -6.76
C ASP A 17 18.58 -2.46 -5.41
N ALA A 18 18.00 -1.82 -4.39
CA ALA A 18 18.49 -1.81 -3.00
C ALA A 18 18.21 -3.11 -2.22
N GLY A 19 17.94 -4.22 -2.92
CA GLY A 19 17.65 -5.53 -2.35
C GLY A 19 16.17 -5.81 -2.08
N GLY A 20 15.27 -4.91 -2.52
CA GLY A 20 13.83 -5.16 -2.46
C GLY A 20 13.39 -6.29 -3.40
N ALA A 21 14.18 -6.60 -4.44
CA ALA A 21 13.91 -7.70 -5.37
C ALA A 21 13.98 -9.09 -4.71
N ASP A 22 14.71 -9.21 -3.60
CA ASP A 22 14.90 -10.46 -2.86
C ASP A 22 13.84 -10.69 -1.77
N LEU A 23 12.89 -9.75 -1.61
CA LEU A 23 11.80 -9.87 -0.65
C LEU A 23 10.91 -11.08 -0.99
N PRO A 24 10.40 -11.79 0.04
CA PRO A 24 9.53 -12.93 -0.17
C PRO A 24 8.28 -12.50 -0.94
N ARG A 25 7.94 -13.27 -1.98
CA ARG A 25 6.70 -13.09 -2.72
C ARG A 25 5.57 -13.81 -2.00
N MET A 26 4.42 -13.16 -1.92
CA MET A 26 3.24 -13.79 -1.35
C MET A 26 2.73 -14.87 -2.30
N PRO A 27 2.20 -15.99 -1.78
CA PRO A 27 1.81 -17.12 -2.62
C PRO A 27 0.64 -16.80 -3.57
N TRP A 28 -0.15 -15.76 -3.29
CA TRP A 28 -1.23 -15.27 -4.15
C TRP A 28 -0.81 -14.16 -5.12
N GLN A 29 0.43 -13.68 -5.09
CA GLN A 29 0.93 -12.69 -6.05
C GLN A 29 1.21 -13.35 -7.40
N HIS A 30 0.85 -12.66 -8.48
CA HIS A 30 1.22 -13.10 -9.82
C HIS A 30 2.74 -13.12 -9.96
N SER A 31 3.31 -14.11 -10.65
CA SER A 31 4.77 -14.32 -10.77
C SER A 31 5.52 -13.14 -11.40
N SER A 32 4.81 -12.30 -12.16
CA SER A 32 5.30 -11.08 -12.80
C SER A 32 4.98 -9.80 -12.03
N ALA A 33 4.22 -9.86 -10.93
CA ALA A 33 3.90 -8.68 -10.16
C ALA A 33 5.14 -8.19 -9.40
N PRO A 34 5.41 -6.87 -9.35
CA PRO A 34 6.44 -6.33 -8.49
C PRO A 34 6.09 -6.57 -7.02
N ALA A 35 7.09 -6.46 -6.13
CA ALA A 35 6.84 -6.45 -4.70
C ALA A 35 5.85 -5.33 -4.33
N GLU A 36 4.99 -5.60 -3.35
CA GLU A 36 4.06 -4.61 -2.79
C GLU A 36 4.82 -3.40 -2.26
N ASP A 37 4.30 -2.20 -2.51
CA ASP A 37 5.00 -0.97 -2.11
C ASP A 37 5.16 -0.90 -0.58
N ALA A 38 4.16 -1.36 0.18
CA ALA A 38 4.26 -1.45 1.62
C ALA A 38 5.45 -2.32 2.11
N LEU A 39 5.80 -3.38 1.37
CA LEU A 39 6.98 -4.20 1.69
C LEU A 39 8.28 -3.47 1.33
N LEU A 40 8.32 -2.76 0.21
CA LEU A 40 9.47 -1.93 -0.18
C LEU A 40 9.73 -0.80 0.83
N LEU A 41 8.68 -0.16 1.35
CA LEU A 41 8.75 0.85 2.41
C LEU A 41 9.32 0.25 3.71
N ARG A 42 8.82 -0.92 4.14
CA ARG A 42 9.33 -1.62 5.34
C ARG A 42 10.79 -2.02 5.17
N HIS A 43 11.18 -2.48 3.99
CA HIS A 43 12.57 -2.81 3.66
C HIS A 43 13.49 -1.60 3.75
N ALA A 44 13.10 -0.46 3.15
CA ALA A 44 13.86 0.78 3.24
C ALA A 44 14.06 1.24 4.70
N LEU A 45 13.01 1.14 5.54
CA LEU A 45 13.10 1.46 6.97
C LEU A 45 14.00 0.48 7.74
N HIS A 46 13.89 -0.82 7.47
CA HIS A 46 14.75 -1.83 8.09
C HIS A 46 16.23 -1.56 7.80
N ARG A 47 16.56 -1.21 6.56
CA ARG A 47 17.92 -0.84 6.14
C ARG A 47 18.40 0.46 6.77
N ALA A 48 17.52 1.47 6.88
CA ALA A 48 17.83 2.74 7.51
C ALA A 48 18.11 2.61 9.02
N GLY A 49 17.39 1.72 9.72
CA GLY A 49 17.54 1.49 11.16
C GLY A 49 18.83 0.77 11.58
N GLY A 50 19.60 0.25 10.64
CA GLY A 50 20.78 -0.58 10.92
C GLY A 50 21.98 0.16 11.52
N ARG A 51 22.24 1.43 11.16
CA ARG A 51 23.34 2.27 11.69
C ARG A 51 23.10 3.76 11.43
N ALA A 52 23.44 4.61 12.40
CA ALA A 52 23.59 6.05 12.13
C ALA A 52 24.70 6.28 11.09
N GLY A 53 24.44 7.13 10.09
CA GLY A 53 25.41 7.40 9.01
C GLY A 53 25.40 6.40 7.85
N SER A 54 24.31 5.65 7.64
CA SER A 54 24.21 4.56 6.66
C SER A 54 24.22 4.96 5.17
N ASP A 55 24.32 6.25 4.86
CA ASP A 55 24.22 6.84 3.50
C ASP A 55 23.05 6.25 2.68
N ARG A 56 21.85 6.24 3.30
CA ARG A 56 20.59 5.69 2.72
C ARG A 56 19.59 6.78 2.36
N THR A 57 20.05 8.00 2.15
CA THR A 57 19.21 9.15 1.81
C THR A 57 18.38 8.89 0.55
N ASP A 58 18.96 8.23 -0.45
CA ASP A 58 18.28 7.92 -1.71
C ASP A 58 17.20 6.84 -1.56
N GLU A 59 17.46 5.79 -0.76
CA GLU A 59 16.46 4.77 -0.43
C GLU A 59 15.28 5.39 0.35
N LEU A 60 15.55 6.27 1.31
CA LEU A 60 14.50 6.99 2.05
C LEU A 60 13.71 7.94 1.14
N ARG A 61 14.38 8.65 0.22
CA ARG A 61 13.72 9.51 -0.75
C ARG A 61 12.83 8.70 -1.70
N ALA A 62 13.28 7.53 -2.15
CA ALA A 62 12.49 6.62 -2.96
C ALA A 62 11.27 6.10 -2.19
N ALA A 63 11.45 5.68 -0.93
CA ALA A 63 10.35 5.24 -0.07
C ALA A 63 9.30 6.33 0.16
N LEU A 64 9.72 7.59 0.37
CA LEU A 64 8.81 8.72 0.51
C LEU A 64 8.00 8.99 -0.77
N ARG A 65 8.60 8.80 -1.95
CA ARG A 65 7.90 8.93 -3.24
C ARG A 65 6.86 7.83 -3.47
N LEU A 66 7.04 6.65 -2.88
CA LEU A 66 6.07 5.54 -2.97
C LEU A 66 5.00 5.55 -1.88
N LEU A 67 5.00 6.53 -0.97
CA LEU A 67 4.09 6.53 0.17
C LEU A 67 2.62 6.59 -0.26
N ASP A 68 2.31 7.39 -1.28
CA ASP A 68 0.93 7.53 -1.76
C ASP A 68 0.51 6.31 -2.60
N ALA A 69 1.43 5.70 -3.36
CA ALA A 69 1.18 4.42 -4.03
C ALA A 69 0.85 3.30 -3.01
N ALA A 70 1.65 3.18 -1.94
CA ALA A 70 1.39 2.22 -0.86
C ALA A 70 0.05 2.46 -0.14
N ARG A 71 -0.36 3.72 0.01
CA ARG A 71 -1.69 4.06 0.57
C ARG A 71 -2.82 3.70 -0.39
N SER A 72 -2.62 3.92 -1.69
CA SER A 72 -3.58 3.53 -2.74
C SER A 72 -3.79 2.02 -2.80
N ASP A 73 -2.72 1.24 -2.65
CA ASP A 73 -2.78 -0.22 -2.52
C ASP A 73 -3.62 -0.64 -1.31
N LEU A 74 -3.39 -0.02 -0.14
CA LEU A 74 -4.18 -0.27 1.07
C LEU A 74 -5.65 0.14 0.93
N ASP A 75 -5.94 1.28 0.33
CA ASP A 75 -7.31 1.73 0.05
C ASP A 75 -8.03 0.75 -0.91
N THR A 76 -7.29 0.18 -1.88
CA THR A 76 -7.81 -0.84 -2.80
C THR A 76 -8.13 -2.14 -2.07
N LEU A 77 -7.22 -2.60 -1.20
CA LEU A 77 -7.43 -3.78 -0.36
C LEU A 77 -8.63 -3.60 0.59
N GLU A 78 -8.72 -2.45 1.22
CA GLU A 78 -9.85 -2.13 2.11
C GLU A 78 -11.17 -2.14 1.35
N THR A 79 -11.21 -1.52 0.16
CA THR A 79 -12.41 -1.56 -0.69
C THR A 79 -12.82 -2.99 -1.03
N ALA A 80 -11.85 -3.82 -1.43
CA ALA A 80 -12.10 -5.22 -1.77
C ALA A 80 -12.63 -6.03 -0.57
N LEU A 81 -12.09 -5.79 0.62
CA LEU A 81 -12.56 -6.39 1.87
C LEU A 81 -14.00 -5.98 2.19
N LEU A 82 -14.32 -4.69 2.11
CA LEU A 82 -15.67 -4.19 2.35
C LEU A 82 -16.68 -4.79 1.35
N LEU A 83 -16.35 -4.83 0.06
CA LEU A 83 -17.20 -5.43 -0.96
C LEU A 83 -17.41 -6.93 -0.71
N SER A 84 -16.35 -7.65 -0.33
CA SER A 84 -16.43 -9.08 -0.02
C SER A 84 -17.28 -9.34 1.22
N ALA A 85 -17.08 -8.58 2.30
CA ALA A 85 -17.91 -8.67 3.50
C ALA A 85 -19.40 -8.43 3.19
N ARG A 86 -19.69 -7.44 2.32
CA ARG A 86 -21.06 -7.17 1.86
C ARG A 86 -21.62 -8.30 1.00
N ALA A 87 -20.80 -8.95 0.17
CA ALA A 87 -21.21 -10.09 -0.65
C ALA A 87 -21.53 -11.33 0.21
N GLU A 88 -20.81 -11.52 1.31
CA GLU A 88 -21.08 -12.56 2.33
C GLU A 88 -22.28 -12.22 3.25
N GLY A 89 -22.94 -11.08 3.03
CA GLY A 89 -24.16 -10.70 3.74
C GLY A 89 -23.97 -9.90 5.03
N MET A 90 -22.73 -9.57 5.42
CA MET A 90 -22.46 -8.79 6.63
C MET A 90 -23.09 -7.39 6.54
N THR A 91 -23.87 -7.01 7.54
CA THR A 91 -24.50 -5.69 7.65
C THR A 91 -23.47 -4.59 7.93
N TRP A 92 -23.83 -3.34 7.63
CA TRP A 92 -23.00 -2.18 7.99
C TRP A 92 -22.79 -2.02 9.50
N THR A 93 -23.67 -2.57 10.33
CA THR A 93 -23.51 -2.58 11.78
C THR A 93 -22.41 -3.54 12.19
N GLU A 94 -22.44 -4.79 11.72
CA GLU A 94 -21.39 -5.79 11.99
C GLU A 94 -20.03 -5.30 11.48
N ILE A 95 -19.98 -4.76 10.25
CA ILE A 95 -18.76 -4.16 9.70
C ILE A 95 -18.27 -2.99 10.57
N ALA A 96 -19.16 -2.16 11.10
CA ALA A 96 -18.76 -1.06 11.98
C ALA A 96 -18.16 -1.58 13.29
N GLU A 97 -18.74 -2.63 13.88
CA GLU A 97 -18.24 -3.27 15.10
C GLU A 97 -16.83 -3.86 14.86
N ASP A 98 -16.63 -4.60 13.77
CA ASP A 98 -15.33 -5.20 13.43
C ASP A 98 -14.25 -4.16 13.11
N LEU A 99 -14.64 -3.01 12.53
CA LEU A 99 -13.75 -1.87 12.28
C LEU A 99 -13.52 -0.98 13.52
N GLY A 100 -14.17 -1.26 14.65
CA GLY A 100 -14.10 -0.43 15.85
C GLY A 100 -14.74 0.96 15.67
N LEU A 101 -15.71 1.08 14.76
CA LEU A 101 -16.46 2.30 14.48
C LEU A 101 -17.70 2.41 15.36
N ARG A 102 -18.10 3.65 15.66
CA ARG A 102 -19.21 3.94 16.59
C ARG A 102 -20.61 3.72 16.00
N SER A 103 -20.73 3.50 14.69
CA SER A 103 -22.02 3.32 14.03
C SER A 103 -21.90 2.77 12.61
N ALA A 104 -22.98 2.16 12.12
CA ALA A 104 -23.12 1.73 10.72
C ALA A 104 -22.96 2.89 9.72
N GLN A 105 -23.40 4.10 10.09
CA GLN A 105 -23.22 5.29 9.25
C GLN A 105 -21.73 5.66 9.08
N ALA A 106 -20.92 5.49 10.13
CA ALA A 106 -19.48 5.75 10.05
C ALA A 106 -18.79 4.78 9.09
N ALA A 107 -19.19 3.50 9.08
CA ALA A 107 -18.71 2.51 8.12
C ALA A 107 -19.11 2.85 6.68
N GLN A 108 -20.38 3.19 6.44
CA GLN A 108 -20.85 3.61 5.11
C GLN A 108 -20.12 4.85 4.58
N GLN A 109 -19.90 5.86 5.44
CA GLN A 109 -19.15 7.05 5.05
C GLN A 109 -17.69 6.74 4.73
N ARG A 110 -17.07 5.80 5.46
CA ARG A 110 -15.71 5.34 5.18
C ARG A 110 -15.63 4.66 3.81
N SER A 111 -16.59 3.79 3.47
CA SER A 111 -16.70 3.18 2.13
C SER A 111 -16.81 4.24 1.03
N ARG A 112 -17.72 5.22 1.18
CA ARG A 112 -17.88 6.29 0.19
C ARG A 112 -16.61 7.11 -0.02
N ARG A 113 -15.91 7.45 1.06
CA ARG A 113 -14.61 8.16 0.96
C ARG A 113 -13.55 7.34 0.23
N LEU A 114 -13.53 6.01 0.40
CA LEU A 114 -12.62 5.14 -0.35
C LEU A 114 -12.94 5.14 -1.84
N GLU A 115 -14.22 5.08 -2.19
CA GLU A 115 -14.68 5.15 -3.59
C GLU A 115 -14.31 6.51 -4.21
N GLU A 116 -14.52 7.62 -3.49
CA GLU A 116 -14.15 8.97 -3.93
C GLU A 116 -12.65 9.15 -4.17
N ARG A 117 -11.79 8.48 -3.38
CA ARG A 117 -10.33 8.53 -3.56
C ARG A 117 -9.83 7.74 -4.77
N ARG A 118 -10.64 6.80 -5.27
CA ARG A 118 -10.28 5.91 -6.39
C ARG A 118 -10.87 6.36 -7.73
N ALA A 119 -11.83 7.29 -7.72
CA ALA A 119 -12.45 7.88 -8.91
C ALA A 119 -11.56 8.96 -9.54
#